data_AF-A0A7S3EW55-F1
#
_entry.id   AF-A0A7S3EW55-F1
#
_cell.length_a   1.000
_cell.length_b   1.000
_cell.length_c   1.000
_cell.angle_alpha   90.00
_cell.angle_beta   90.00
_cell.angle_gamma   90.00
#
_symmetry.space_group_name_H-M   'P 1'
#
loop_
_entity.id
_entity.type
_entity.pdbx_description
1 polymer ?
#
loop_
_entity_poly.entity_id
_entity_poly.type
_entity_poly.pdbx_seq_one_letter_code
_entity_poly.pdbx_strand_id
1 'polypeptide(L)'
;GANVITLTGSVDTAAEAERYAEQLRALPEAALPRAADGTPIFDLMLLGVGDDGHIGSLYPGQAAVEDESGSWVLPVASKTPGSITLSLGVMRAAKAVLVAAGGV
;
A
#
# COMPACT_ATOMS: atom_id res chain seq x y z
N GLY A 1 -1.72 -1.21 24.47
CA GLY A 1 -0.47 -1.15 23.69
C GLY A 1 -0.81 -0.68 22.28
N ALA A 2 0.17 -0.16 21.54
CA ALA A 2 -0.03 0.15 20.13
C ALA A 2 -0.03 -1.15 19.31
N ASN A 3 -1.00 -1.32 18.40
CA ASN A 3 -1.00 -2.41 17.44
C ASN A 3 -0.24 -1.96 16.20
N VAL A 4 0.91 -2.59 15.93
CA VAL A 4 1.78 -2.24 14.81
C VAL A 4 2.00 -3.48 13.95
N ILE A 5 1.75 -3.35 12.64
CA ILE A 5 2.00 -4.40 11.65
C ILE A 5 3.19 -3.96 10.81
N THR A 6 4.29 -4.71 10.90
CA THR A 6 5.56 -4.33 10.30
C THR A 6 5.94 -5.23 9.13
N LEU A 7 6.68 -4.64 8.20
CA LEU A 7 7.42 -5.36 7.17
C LEU A 7 8.60 -6.11 7.81
N THR A 8 9.03 -7.21 7.20
CA THR A 8 10.23 -7.96 7.60
C THR A 8 11.47 -7.40 6.93
N GLY A 9 11.32 -6.68 5.82
CA GLY A 9 12.45 -6.20 5.01
C GLY A 9 13.07 -7.27 4.13
N SER A 10 12.32 -8.33 3.79
CA SER A 10 12.75 -9.35 2.83
C SER A 10 13.09 -8.74 1.47
N VAL A 11 14.11 -9.29 0.82
CA VAL A 11 14.47 -8.94 -0.58
C VAL A 11 13.53 -9.59 -1.60
N ASP A 12 12.79 -10.62 -1.20
CA ASP A 12 11.71 -11.19 -2.01
C ASP A 12 10.44 -10.34 -1.84
N THR A 13 10.27 -9.38 -2.74
CA THR A 13 9.14 -8.44 -2.71
C THR A 13 7.80 -9.13 -2.90
N ALA A 14 7.74 -10.24 -3.64
CA ALA A 14 6.48 -10.95 -3.90
C ALA A 14 6.01 -11.65 -2.63
N ALA A 15 6.90 -12.42 -1.99
CA ALA A 15 6.60 -13.06 -0.72
C ALA A 15 6.29 -12.04 0.39
N GLU A 16 7.00 -10.90 0.40
CA GLU A 16 6.76 -9.83 1.36
C GLU A 16 5.40 -9.15 1.17
N ALA A 17 4.97 -8.94 -0.08
CA ALA A 17 3.66 -8.37 -0.40
C ALA A 17 2.52 -9.29 0.02
N GLU A 18 2.64 -10.59 -0.27
CA GLU A 18 1.67 -11.61 0.12
C GLU A 18 1.55 -11.69 1.65
N ARG A 19 2.69 -11.80 2.35
CA ARG A 19 2.74 -11.84 3.82
C ARG A 19 2.10 -10.61 4.44
N TYR A 20 2.40 -9.41 3.94
CA TYR A 20 1.80 -8.19 4.48
C TYR A 20 0.28 -8.15 4.20
N ALA A 21 -0.17 -8.58 3.02
CA ALA A 21 -1.59 -8.66 2.70
C ALA A 21 -2.32 -9.67 3.61
N GLU A 22 -1.72 -10.81 3.93
CA GLU A 22 -2.28 -11.78 4.89
C GLU A 22 -2.39 -11.20 6.29
N GLN A 23 -1.38 -10.47 6.76
CA GLN A 23 -1.44 -9.79 8.06
C GLN A 23 -2.59 -8.78 8.12
N LEU A 24 -2.82 -8.01 7.06
CA LEU A 24 -3.95 -7.09 6.96
C LEU A 24 -5.29 -7.86 6.93
N ARG A 25 -5.36 -8.96 6.18
CA ARG A 25 -6.58 -9.80 6.10
C ARG A 25 -6.91 -10.50 7.41
N ALA A 26 -5.93 -10.76 8.27
CA ALA A 26 -6.14 -11.36 9.58
C ALA A 26 -6.70 -10.38 10.62
N LEU A 27 -6.70 -9.08 10.33
CA LEU A 27 -7.31 -8.10 11.22
C LEU A 27 -8.82 -8.26 11.29
N PRO A 28 -9.43 -8.09 12.47
CA PRO A 28 -10.87 -8.11 12.61
C PRO A 28 -11.50 -6.92 11.87
N GLU A 29 -12.72 -7.10 11.39
CA GLU A 29 -13.50 -6.08 10.68
C GLU A 29 -13.62 -4.76 11.47
N ALA A 30 -13.67 -4.85 12.80
CA ALA A 30 -13.71 -3.67 13.68
C ALA A 30 -12.41 -2.85 13.67
N ALA A 31 -11.27 -3.45 13.29
CA ALA A 31 -9.97 -2.78 13.21
C ALA A 31 -9.61 -2.37 11.77
N LEU A 32 -10.01 -3.15 10.78
CA LEU A 32 -9.83 -2.84 9.36
C LEU A 32 -11.10 -3.21 8.59
N PRO A 33 -12.09 -2.28 8.50
CA PRO A 33 -13.32 -2.51 7.76
C PRO A 33 -13.05 -2.75 6.28
N ARG A 34 -13.97 -3.43 5.60
CA ARG A 34 -13.88 -3.73 4.18
C ARG A 34 -15.09 -3.19 3.42
N ALA A 35 -14.86 -2.73 2.20
CA ALA A 35 -15.92 -2.42 1.26
C ALA A 35 -16.64 -3.70 0.79
N ALA A 36 -17.74 -3.54 0.05
CA ALA A 36 -18.53 -4.66 -0.46
C ALA A 36 -17.74 -5.60 -1.39
N ASP A 37 -16.71 -5.08 -2.06
CA ASP A 37 -15.79 -5.85 -2.90
C ASP A 37 -14.61 -6.47 -2.13
N GLY A 38 -14.56 -6.29 -0.81
CA GLY A 38 -13.50 -6.77 0.06
C GLY A 38 -12.32 -5.82 0.20
N THR A 39 -12.30 -4.65 -0.45
CA THR A 39 -11.19 -3.69 -0.32
C THR A 39 -11.09 -3.13 1.11
N PRO A 40 -9.91 -3.13 1.77
CA PRO A 40 -9.73 -2.61 3.11
C PRO A 40 -9.85 -1.08 3.13
N ILE A 41 -10.54 -0.56 4.13
CA ILE A 41 -10.81 0.87 4.31
C ILE A 41 -9.98 1.36 5.49
N PHE A 42 -8.88 2.06 5.20
CA PHE A 42 -8.09 2.76 6.20
C PHE A 42 -8.79 4.05 6.63
N ASP A 43 -8.73 4.40 7.92
CA ASP A 43 -9.26 5.68 8.40
C ASP A 43 -8.44 6.86 7.86
N LEU A 44 -7.12 6.72 7.84
CA LEU A 44 -6.19 7.73 7.38
C LEU A 44 -5.02 7.06 6.68
N MET A 45 -4.63 7.61 5.54
CA MET A 45 -3.40 7.23 4.86
C MET A 45 -2.51 8.44 4.65
N LEU A 46 -1.26 8.30 5.07
CA LEU A 46 -0.23 9.34 4.96
C LEU A 46 0.62 9.05 3.74
N LEU A 47 0.65 9.97 2.79
CA LEU A 47 1.42 9.84 1.55
C LEU A 47 2.40 11.00 1.41
N GLY A 48 3.61 10.66 0.97
CA GLY A 48 4.54 11.61 0.36
C GLY A 48 4.37 11.60 -1.16
N VAL A 49 4.98 12.58 -1.83
CA VAL A 49 5.04 12.67 -3.29
C VAL A 49 6.48 12.84 -3.73
N GLY A 50 6.95 11.99 -4.65
CA GLY A 50 8.26 12.13 -5.28
C GLY A 50 8.34 13.29 -6.26
N ASP A 51 9.55 13.68 -6.63
CA ASP A 51 9.81 14.68 -7.68
C ASP A 51 9.32 14.24 -9.08
N ASP A 52 9.32 12.93 -9.32
CA ASP A 52 8.71 12.26 -10.47
C ASP A 52 7.17 12.11 -10.36
N GLY A 53 6.57 12.47 -9.22
CA GLY A 53 5.14 12.33 -8.94
C GLY A 53 4.69 10.99 -8.35
N HIS A 54 5.60 10.07 -8.00
CA HIS A 54 5.21 8.79 -7.38
C HIS A 54 4.60 8.97 -5.98
N ILE A 55 3.68 8.09 -5.60
CA ILE A 55 3.12 7.95 -4.25
C ILE A 55 3.29 6.51 -3.76
N GLY A 56 3.62 6.31 -2.47
CA GLY A 56 4.02 4.98 -2.01
C GLY A 56 5.21 4.46 -2.83
N SER A 57 5.05 3.31 -3.50
CA SER A 57 5.98 2.85 -4.54
C SER A 57 5.31 2.74 -5.91
N LEU A 58 4.27 3.53 -6.16
CA LEU A 58 3.55 3.58 -7.43
C LEU A 58 4.16 4.66 -8.33
N TYR A 59 5.04 4.24 -9.24
CA TYR A 59 5.77 5.13 -10.16
C TYR A 59 5.00 5.34 -11.47
N PRO A 60 4.95 6.57 -12.00
CA PRO A 60 4.28 6.84 -13.28
C PRO A 60 4.76 5.93 -14.43
N GLY A 61 3.80 5.39 -15.19
CA GLY A 61 4.07 4.52 -16.34
C GLY A 61 4.58 3.12 -15.97
N GLN A 62 4.50 2.70 -14.70
CA GLN A 62 4.84 1.34 -14.28
C GLN A 62 3.57 0.50 -14.02
N ALA A 63 3.68 -0.81 -14.25
CA ALA A 63 2.56 -1.76 -14.15
C ALA A 63 1.80 -1.70 -12.81
N ALA A 64 2.47 -1.37 -11.70
CA ALA A 64 1.83 -1.29 -10.39
C ALA A 64 0.78 -0.16 -10.27
N VAL A 65 0.93 0.94 -11.03
CA VAL A 65 -0.07 2.03 -11.08
C VAL A 65 -1.34 1.58 -11.81
N GLU A 66 -1.19 0.68 -12.78
CA GLU A 66 -2.25 0.18 -13.65
C GLU A 66 -2.89 -1.12 -13.13
N ASP A 67 -2.55 -1.54 -11.90
CA ASP A 67 -3.11 -2.76 -11.32
C ASP A 67 -4.62 -2.64 -11.09
N GLU A 68 -5.36 -3.57 -11.71
CA GLU A 68 -6.81 -3.73 -11.56
C GLU A 68 -7.16 -5.12 -10.98
N SER A 69 -6.18 -5.87 -10.47
CA SER A 69 -6.40 -7.24 -9.96
C SER A 69 -7.23 -7.31 -8.67
N GLY A 70 -7.40 -6.19 -7.98
CA GLY A 70 -7.98 -6.15 -6.64
C GLY A 70 -7.00 -6.58 -5.53
N SER A 71 -5.71 -6.74 -5.85
CA SER A 71 -4.66 -7.02 -4.87
C SER A 71 -4.55 -5.85 -3.88
N TRP A 72 -4.40 -6.16 -2.59
CA TRP A 72 -4.28 -5.12 -1.57
C TRP A 72 -2.87 -4.52 -1.51
N VAL A 73 -1.88 -5.37 -1.77
CA VAL A 73 -0.46 -5.07 -1.67
C VAL A 73 0.22 -5.61 -2.92
N LEU A 74 1.08 -4.81 -3.54
CA LEU A 74 1.77 -5.13 -4.78
C LEU A 74 3.29 -5.16 -4.55
N PRO A 75 4.02 -6.14 -5.12
CA PRO A 75 5.47 -6.05 -5.25
C PRO A 75 5.86 -5.00 -6.29
N VAL A 76 6.93 -4.27 -6.05
CA VAL A 76 7.46 -3.23 -6.94
C VAL A 76 8.96 -3.40 -7.13
N ALA A 77 9.37 -3.72 -8.36
CA ALA A 77 10.76 -3.95 -8.74
C ALA A 77 11.47 -2.71 -9.32
N SER A 78 10.80 -1.55 -9.40
CA SER A 78 11.32 -0.34 -10.06
C SER A 78 12.53 0.31 -9.37
N LYS A 79 12.90 -0.13 -8.15
CA LYS A 79 14.10 0.32 -7.42
C LYS A 79 14.87 -0.89 -6.87
N THR A 80 16.15 -0.69 -6.53
CA THR A 80 16.99 -1.70 -5.85
C THR A 80 17.45 -1.17 -4.48
N PRO A 81 17.15 -1.88 -3.37
CA PRO A 81 16.31 -3.08 -3.33
C PRO A 81 14.87 -2.78 -3.72
N GLY A 82 14.14 -3.81 -4.17
CA GLY A 82 12.72 -3.70 -4.47
C GLY A 82 11.89 -3.32 -3.23
N SER A 83 10.64 -2.97 -3.45
CA SER A 83 9.72 -2.59 -2.37
C SER A 83 8.35 -3.24 -2.55
N ILE A 84 7.45 -3.04 -1.60
CA ILE A 84 6.03 -3.34 -1.74
C ILE A 84 5.23 -2.05 -1.58
N THR A 85 3.98 -2.04 -2.04
CA THR A 85 3.10 -0.89 -1.87
C THR A 85 1.65 -1.30 -1.74
N LEU A 86 0.83 -0.50 -1.06
CA LEU A 86 -0.63 -0.66 -1.13
C LEU A 86 -1.08 -0.32 -2.55
N SER A 87 -2.02 -1.08 -3.11
CA SER A 87 -2.51 -0.79 -4.45
C SER A 87 -3.26 0.54 -4.49
N LEU A 88 -3.34 1.14 -5.68
CA LEU A 88 -4.08 2.38 -5.85
C LEU A 88 -5.58 2.23 -5.53
N GLY A 89 -6.13 1.01 -5.64
CA GLY A 89 -7.49 0.68 -5.21
C GLY A 89 -7.66 0.82 -3.69
N VAL A 90 -6.76 0.20 -2.90
CA VAL A 90 -6.75 0.36 -1.43
C VAL A 90 -6.54 1.80 -1.04
N MET A 91 -5.62 2.48 -1.72
CA MET A 91 -5.33 3.89 -1.46
C MET A 91 -6.57 4.78 -1.64
N ARG A 92 -7.34 4.55 -2.70
CA ARG A 92 -8.57 5.28 -3.00
C ARG A 92 -9.73 4.95 -2.05
N ALA A 93 -9.72 3.78 -1.42
CA ALA A 93 -10.76 3.35 -0.49
C ALA A 93 -10.62 3.94 0.92
N ALA A 94 -9.48 4.55 1.26
CA ALA A 94 -9.28 5.17 2.57
C ALA A 94 -10.29 6.32 2.81
N LYS A 95 -10.74 6.48 4.06
CA LYS A 95 -11.68 7.56 4.44
C LYS A 95 -11.06 8.95 4.27
N ALA A 96 -9.76 9.05 4.52
CA ALA A 96 -8.98 10.26 4.32
C ALA A 96 -7.56 9.94 3.82
N VAL A 97 -7.08 10.76 2.90
CA VAL A 97 -5.70 10.73 2.41
C VAL A 97 -5.07 12.09 2.71
N LEU A 98 -4.01 12.08 3.52
CA LEU A 98 -3.20 13.27 3.77
C LEU A 98 -1.92 13.18 2.95
N VAL A 99 -1.77 14.11 2.02
CA VAL A 99 -0.56 14.25 1.20
C VAL A 99 0.31 15.34 1.81
N ALA A 100 1.56 14.99 2.14
CA ALA A 100 2.57 15.93 2.60
C ALA A 100 3.71 15.98 1.59
N ALA A 101 3.93 17.15 0.99
CA ALA A 101 5.01 17.40 0.04
C ALA A 101 5.71 18.71 0.40
N GLY A 102 7.04 18.73 0.27
CA GLY A 102 7.88 19.90 0.52
C GLY A 102 8.96 20.01 -0.55
N GLY A 103 9.16 21.22 -1.07
CA GLY A 103 10.23 21.57 -2.00
C GLY A 103 11.11 22.67 -1.43
N VAL A 104 12.30 22.83 -2.02
CA VAL A 104 13.24 23.91 -1.69
C VAL A 104 13.03 25.12 -2.58
#